data_AF-A0A3S4DU13-F1
#
_entry.id   AF-A0A3S4DU13-F1
#
_cell.length_a   1.000
_cell.length_b   1.000
_cell.length_c   1.000
_cell.angle_alpha   90.00
_cell.angle_beta   90.00
_cell.angle_gamma   90.00
#
_symmetry.space_group_name_H-M   'P 1'
#
loop_
_entity.id
_entity.type
_entity.pdbx_description
1 polymer ?
#
loop_
_entity_poly.entity_id
_entity_poly.type
_entity_poly.pdbx_seq_one_letter_code
_entity_poly.pdbx_strand_id
1 'polypeptide(L)'
;MRSIQTKAAITGGTRFSDERKIFSFAPDNMPQNAETSVDRDGNYFTAKSDKPWPGAYGLSAQLWSEVVRTDPQMEYMMFPRSLSVAERAWHRASWEQDYKAGREYKGGETHLVDDKKLQQDWLRFANLLGQRELGKLDKGGIKYRLPVPGARIVNGKLEANIALPGLAIEYSTDGGKQWQRYDDSAKPAVAGEVQIRAVSPDGKRFSRAEPVQA
;
A
#
# COMPACT_ATOMS: atom_id res chain seq x y z
N MET A 1 -5.40 7.42 9.91
CA MET A 1 -4.11 7.24 10.61
C MET A 1 -3.13 6.54 9.68
N ARG A 2 -1.98 7.15 9.37
CA ARG A 2 -0.89 6.45 8.69
C ARG A 2 0.07 5.95 9.78
N SER A 3 0.03 4.66 10.09
CA SER A 3 1.00 4.01 10.97
C SER A 3 2.37 4.09 10.30
N ILE A 4 3.28 4.89 10.87
CA ILE A 4 4.70 4.90 10.49
C ILE A 4 5.30 3.64 11.10
N GLN A 5 5.15 2.54 10.36
CA GLN A 5 5.67 1.24 10.74
C GLN A 5 7.20 1.27 10.69
N THR A 6 7.88 1.00 11.82
CA THR A 6 9.24 0.45 11.81
C THR A 6 9.19 -0.85 10.99
N LYS A 7 9.70 -0.78 9.77
CA LYS A 7 9.86 -1.91 8.84
C LYS A 7 11.34 -2.06 8.59
N ALA A 8 11.81 -3.30 8.58
CA ALA A 8 13.19 -3.63 8.22
C ALA A 8 13.44 -3.21 6.75
N ALA A 9 14.02 -2.03 6.54
CA ALA A 9 14.36 -1.51 5.22
C ALA A 9 15.34 -0.34 5.34
N ILE A 10 16.15 -0.15 4.30
CA ILE A 10 16.91 1.09 4.08
C ILE A 10 15.94 2.17 3.59
N THR A 11 15.96 3.35 4.20
CA THR A 11 15.03 4.45 3.89
C THR A 11 15.72 5.70 3.33
N GLY A 12 16.89 5.55 2.71
CA GLY A 12 17.69 6.67 2.20
C GLY A 12 16.98 7.50 1.12
N GLY A 13 16.26 6.84 0.19
CA GLY A 13 15.56 7.51 -0.92
C GLY A 13 14.13 7.95 -0.64
N THR A 14 13.41 7.27 0.26
CA THR A 14 12.08 7.66 0.75
C THR A 14 11.73 6.84 2.00
N ARG A 15 10.83 7.36 2.84
CA ARG A 15 10.48 6.69 4.11
C ARG A 15 9.66 5.41 3.92
N PHE A 16 8.81 5.36 2.90
CA PHE A 16 8.02 4.18 2.55
C PHE A 16 7.59 4.19 1.08
N SER A 17 7.41 2.98 0.54
CA SER A 17 6.73 2.70 -0.73
C SER A 17 5.89 1.44 -0.55
N ASP A 18 4.59 1.65 -0.33
CA ASP A 18 3.58 0.59 -0.25
C ASP A 18 3.00 0.27 -1.64
N GLU A 19 2.12 -0.72 -1.69
CA GLU A 19 1.47 -1.20 -2.91
C GLU A 19 0.78 -0.06 -3.66
N ARG A 20 0.15 0.86 -2.91
CA ARG A 20 -0.56 2.03 -3.46
C ARG A 20 0.41 3.04 -4.05
N LYS A 21 1.47 3.43 -3.32
CA LYS A 21 2.44 4.42 -3.81
C LYS A 21 3.13 3.95 -5.09
N ILE A 22 3.45 2.66 -5.19
CA ILE A 22 4.03 2.08 -6.41
C ILE A 22 3.00 2.09 -7.55
N PHE A 23 1.75 1.72 -7.29
CA PHE A 23 0.69 1.75 -8.29
C PHE A 23 0.41 3.16 -8.84
N SER A 24 0.47 4.18 -7.97
CA SER A 24 0.25 5.59 -8.29
C SER A 24 1.41 6.26 -9.00
N PHE A 25 2.54 5.57 -9.19
CA PHE A 25 3.69 6.11 -9.89
C PHE A 25 3.43 6.19 -11.39
N ALA A 26 3.67 7.37 -11.97
CA ALA A 26 3.58 7.58 -13.40
C ALA A 26 5.00 7.68 -13.99
N PRO A 27 5.53 6.58 -14.56
CA PRO A 27 6.92 6.50 -15.01
C PRO A 27 7.19 7.38 -16.24
N ASP A 28 6.18 7.60 -17.10
CA ASP A 28 6.37 8.28 -18.38
C ASP A 28 6.02 9.78 -18.35
N ASN A 29 5.58 10.28 -17.19
CA ASN A 29 5.37 11.71 -16.94
C ASN A 29 5.82 12.05 -15.52
N MET A 30 7.12 12.00 -15.27
CA MET A 30 7.72 12.17 -13.93
C MET A 30 7.20 13.39 -13.14
N PRO A 31 7.01 14.59 -13.73
CA PRO A 31 6.51 15.76 -12.99
C PRO A 31 5.16 15.55 -12.30
N GLN A 32 4.25 14.75 -12.87
CA GLN A 32 2.92 14.59 -12.28
C GLN A 32 2.93 13.93 -10.90
N ASN A 33 4.00 13.20 -10.56
CA ASN A 33 4.13 12.54 -9.25
C ASN A 33 4.19 13.54 -8.08
N ALA A 34 4.42 14.84 -8.36
CA ALA A 34 4.34 15.90 -7.35
C ALA A 34 2.94 16.07 -6.74
N GLU A 35 1.87 15.81 -7.51
CA GLU A 35 0.50 15.88 -7.00
C GLU A 35 0.08 14.59 -6.27
N THR A 36 0.61 13.45 -6.69
CA THR A 36 0.16 12.13 -6.19
C THR A 36 1.06 11.53 -5.11
N SER A 37 2.16 12.19 -4.75
CA SER A 37 3.11 11.71 -3.75
C SER A 37 3.73 12.82 -2.91
N VAL A 38 4.48 12.42 -1.88
CA VAL A 38 5.25 13.32 -1.01
C VAL A 38 6.70 12.88 -1.00
N ASP A 39 7.59 13.81 -0.63
CA ASP A 39 9.02 13.55 -0.53
C ASP A 39 9.36 12.59 0.64
N ARG A 40 10.67 12.41 0.90
CA ARG A 40 11.16 11.51 1.95
C ARG A 40 10.77 11.92 3.38
N ASP A 41 10.47 13.20 3.61
CA ASP A 41 10.15 13.79 4.90
C ASP A 41 8.65 14.08 5.04
N GLY A 42 7.87 13.78 3.99
CA GLY A 42 6.41 13.89 3.97
C GLY A 42 5.90 15.23 3.47
N ASN A 43 6.78 16.07 2.90
CA ASN A 43 6.40 17.37 2.38
C ASN A 43 5.93 17.26 0.92
N TYR A 44 5.06 18.19 0.54
CA TYR A 44 4.78 18.44 -0.86
C TYR A 44 6.03 18.99 -1.56
N PHE A 45 6.13 18.69 -2.85
CA PHE A 45 7.19 19.19 -3.71
C PHE A 45 6.61 19.68 -5.03
N THR A 46 7.43 20.40 -5.78
CA THR A 46 7.09 20.92 -7.10
C THR A 46 7.96 20.24 -8.14
N ALA A 47 7.39 19.91 -9.29
CA ALA A 47 8.13 19.35 -10.41
C ALA A 47 7.68 19.96 -11.74
N LYS A 48 8.67 20.32 -12.56
CA LYS A 48 8.53 20.87 -13.90
C LYS A 48 9.74 20.46 -14.72
N SER A 49 9.56 20.30 -16.03
CA SER A 49 10.66 20.24 -16.98
C SER A 49 10.27 20.96 -18.27
N ASP A 50 11.19 21.77 -18.80
CA ASP A 50 11.04 22.43 -20.11
C ASP A 50 11.72 21.62 -21.24
N LYS A 51 12.43 20.53 -20.90
CA LYS A 51 13.16 19.70 -21.86
C LYS A 51 12.21 18.83 -22.69
N PRO A 52 12.57 18.44 -23.93
CA PRO A 52 11.84 17.39 -24.64
C PRO A 52 11.98 16.05 -23.91
N TRP A 53 10.93 15.23 -23.95
CA TRP A 53 10.90 13.88 -23.38
C TRP A 53 10.40 12.89 -24.44
N PRO A 54 11.26 11.99 -24.96
CA PRO A 54 10.87 11.03 -25.99
C PRO A 54 10.10 9.82 -25.44
N GLY A 55 9.99 9.68 -24.12
CA GLY A 55 9.39 8.53 -23.45
C GLY A 55 10.40 7.66 -22.71
N ALA A 56 9.95 6.96 -21.68
CA ALA A 56 10.73 5.92 -21.00
C ALA A 56 10.81 4.65 -21.84
N TYR A 57 11.96 3.98 -21.85
CA TYR A 57 12.11 2.68 -22.51
C TYR A 57 11.43 1.54 -21.74
N GLY A 58 11.40 1.64 -20.41
CA GLY A 58 10.80 0.61 -19.56
C GLY A 58 10.88 0.96 -18.08
N LEU A 59 10.36 0.06 -17.25
CA LEU A 59 10.29 0.19 -15.80
C LEU A 59 10.91 -1.05 -15.13
N SER A 60 11.68 -0.83 -14.07
CA SER A 60 12.28 -1.89 -13.25
C SER A 60 12.17 -1.51 -11.78
N ALA A 61 11.86 -2.49 -10.92
CA ALA A 61 11.90 -2.34 -9.47
C ALA A 61 13.04 -3.19 -8.89
N GLN A 62 13.68 -2.69 -7.84
CA GLN A 62 14.89 -3.26 -7.27
C GLN A 62 14.65 -3.75 -5.84
N LEU A 63 15.29 -4.86 -5.50
CA LEU A 63 15.45 -5.34 -4.15
C LEU A 63 16.94 -5.36 -3.83
N TRP A 64 17.34 -4.49 -2.91
CA TRP A 64 18.68 -4.47 -2.34
C TRP A 64 18.69 -5.28 -1.05
N SER A 65 19.73 -6.09 -0.85
CA SER A 65 19.72 -7.18 0.13
C SER A 65 20.57 -6.92 1.37
N GLU A 66 20.98 -5.68 1.67
CA GLU A 66 21.85 -5.38 2.81
C GLU A 66 21.24 -5.80 4.14
N VAL A 67 19.91 -5.65 4.28
CA VAL A 67 19.13 -6.04 5.47
C VAL A 67 18.24 -7.26 5.24
N VAL A 68 18.28 -7.85 4.04
CA VAL A 68 17.50 -9.03 3.66
C VAL A 68 18.40 -10.26 3.75
N ARG A 69 18.30 -10.98 4.86
CA ARG A 69 19.22 -12.07 5.22
C ARG A 69 18.66 -13.46 4.91
N THR A 70 17.37 -13.56 4.62
CA THR A 70 16.68 -14.84 4.38
C THR A 70 15.71 -14.73 3.22
N ASP A 71 15.46 -15.84 2.54
CA ASP A 71 14.51 -15.89 1.41
C ASP A 71 13.10 -15.43 1.82
N PRO A 72 12.54 -15.80 2.99
CA PRO A 72 11.24 -15.25 3.42
C PRO A 72 11.26 -13.73 3.62
N GLN A 73 12.40 -13.13 4.02
CA GLN A 73 12.51 -11.67 4.10
C GLN A 73 12.53 -11.04 2.70
N MET A 74 13.17 -11.70 1.73
CA MET A 74 13.14 -11.26 0.33
C MET A 74 11.71 -11.28 -0.20
N GLU A 75 10.99 -12.38 0.01
CA GLU A 75 9.58 -12.52 -0.40
C GLU A 75 8.68 -11.49 0.29
N TYR A 76 8.88 -11.24 1.57
CA TYR A 76 8.16 -10.21 2.33
C TYR A 76 8.38 -8.81 1.76
N MET A 77 9.62 -8.51 1.35
CA MET A 77 9.98 -7.21 0.79
C MET A 77 9.57 -7.07 -0.67
N MET A 78 9.45 -8.16 -1.42
CA MET A 78 9.09 -8.11 -2.84
C MET A 78 7.57 -8.13 -3.05
N PHE A 79 6.86 -8.97 -2.30
CA PHE A 79 5.43 -9.21 -2.48
C PHE A 79 4.58 -8.64 -1.33
N PRO A 80 3.36 -8.14 -1.61
CA PRO A 80 2.67 -8.19 -2.92
C PRO A 80 2.95 -6.98 -3.83
N ARG A 81 3.80 -6.03 -3.40
CA ARG A 81 3.99 -4.77 -4.12
C ARG A 81 4.61 -4.88 -5.51
N SER A 82 5.30 -5.99 -5.82
CA SER A 82 5.74 -6.32 -7.18
C SER A 82 4.59 -6.48 -8.17
N LEU A 83 3.37 -6.82 -7.72
CA LEU A 83 2.19 -6.85 -8.58
C LEU A 83 1.83 -5.43 -9.05
N SER A 84 1.97 -4.42 -8.20
CA SER A 84 1.81 -3.01 -8.61
C SER A 84 2.86 -2.61 -9.64
N VAL A 85 4.09 -3.10 -9.52
CA VAL A 85 5.16 -2.87 -10.52
C VAL A 85 4.79 -3.51 -11.85
N ALA A 86 4.37 -4.78 -11.85
CA ALA A 86 4.00 -5.50 -13.07
C ALA A 86 2.87 -4.79 -13.81
N GLU A 87 1.85 -4.38 -13.07
CA GLU A 87 0.72 -3.62 -13.58
C GLU A 87 1.16 -2.28 -14.20
N ARG A 88 2.02 -1.51 -13.52
CA ARG A 88 2.46 -0.19 -13.99
C ARG A 88 3.55 -0.23 -15.07
N ALA A 89 4.28 -1.34 -15.17
CA ALA A 89 5.22 -1.61 -16.25
C ALA A 89 4.51 -2.07 -17.54
N TRP A 90 3.32 -2.67 -17.42
CA TRP A 90 2.56 -3.22 -18.55
C TRP A 90 1.48 -2.26 -19.06
N HIS A 91 0.74 -1.63 -18.15
CA HIS A 91 -0.42 -0.82 -18.46
C HIS A 91 -0.18 0.65 -18.13
N ARG A 92 -0.38 1.50 -19.14
CA ARG A 92 -0.49 2.96 -18.97
C ARG A 92 -1.95 3.33 -18.67
N ALA A 93 -2.21 3.77 -17.45
CA ALA A 93 -3.56 4.06 -16.98
C ALA A 93 -4.07 5.42 -17.48
N SER A 94 -5.39 5.59 -17.51
CA SER A 94 -6.03 6.82 -18.03
C SER A 94 -5.75 8.09 -17.21
N TRP A 95 -5.28 7.96 -15.97
CA TRP A 95 -4.87 9.07 -15.11
C TRP A 95 -3.38 9.44 -15.32
N GLU A 96 -2.62 8.63 -16.07
CA GLU A 96 -1.25 8.93 -16.49
C GLU A 96 -1.26 9.89 -17.69
N GLN A 97 -1.03 11.16 -17.41
CA GLN A 97 -1.11 12.21 -18.42
C GLN A 97 0.07 12.13 -19.39
N ASP A 98 -0.14 12.60 -20.62
CA ASP A 98 0.98 12.85 -21.52
C ASP A 98 1.92 13.92 -20.94
N TYR A 99 3.22 13.69 -21.07
CA TYR A 99 4.23 14.67 -20.71
C TYR A 99 4.04 15.97 -21.50
N LYS A 100 4.14 17.10 -20.79
CA LYS A 100 4.07 18.44 -21.39
C LYS A 100 5.21 19.30 -20.88
N ALA A 101 6.12 19.66 -21.78
CA ALA A 101 7.19 20.61 -21.48
C ALA A 101 6.60 21.93 -20.96
N GLY A 102 7.20 22.47 -19.91
CA GLY A 102 6.77 23.71 -19.28
C GLY A 102 5.61 23.57 -18.30
N ARG A 103 4.95 22.41 -18.21
CA ARG A 103 3.92 22.17 -17.21
C ARG A 103 4.55 21.96 -15.83
N GLU A 104 4.08 22.74 -14.86
CA GLU A 104 4.46 22.62 -13.46
C GLU A 104 3.35 21.97 -12.66
N TYR A 105 3.74 20.99 -11.84
CA TYR A 105 2.89 20.31 -10.86
C TYR A 105 3.40 20.67 -9.47
N LYS A 106 2.51 21.14 -8.59
CA LYS A 106 2.81 21.54 -7.22
C LYS A 106 1.91 20.77 -6.27
N GLY A 107 2.52 19.91 -5.45
CA GLY A 107 1.79 19.11 -4.47
C GLY A 107 0.94 19.96 -3.54
N GLY A 108 -0.34 19.62 -3.40
CA GLY A 108 -1.28 20.34 -2.54
C GLY A 108 -1.77 21.70 -3.07
N GLU A 109 -1.29 22.16 -4.22
CA GLU A 109 -1.71 23.44 -4.83
C GLU A 109 -2.37 23.22 -6.21
N THR A 110 -1.74 22.45 -7.09
CA THR A 110 -2.30 22.17 -8.41
C THR A 110 -3.14 20.88 -8.39
N HIS A 111 -4.13 20.81 -9.28
CA HIS A 111 -5.06 19.68 -9.43
C HIS A 111 -5.16 19.27 -10.89
N LEU A 112 -4.01 19.01 -11.51
CA LEU A 112 -3.92 18.65 -12.91
C LEU A 112 -4.20 17.15 -13.12
N VAL A 113 -3.82 16.30 -12.17
CA VAL A 113 -4.04 14.85 -12.22
C VAL A 113 -5.48 14.50 -11.83
N ASP A 114 -6.06 13.52 -12.53
CA ASP A 114 -7.39 13.00 -12.19
C ASP A 114 -7.30 12.01 -11.03
N ASP A 115 -7.22 12.56 -9.81
CA ASP A 115 -7.11 11.79 -8.57
C ASP A 115 -8.30 10.85 -8.34
N LYS A 116 -9.49 11.20 -8.86
CA LYS A 116 -10.68 10.35 -8.74
C LYS A 116 -10.50 9.08 -9.56
N LYS A 117 -10.04 9.19 -10.80
CA LYS A 117 -9.72 8.01 -11.63
C LYS A 117 -8.59 7.19 -11.03
N LEU A 118 -7.53 7.82 -10.55
CA LEU A 118 -6.44 7.13 -9.86
C LEU A 118 -6.95 6.34 -8.64
N GLN A 119 -7.79 6.97 -7.81
CA GLN A 119 -8.35 6.32 -6.63
C GLN A 119 -9.28 5.16 -6.98
N GLN A 120 -10.15 5.32 -7.98
CA GLN A 120 -11.05 4.26 -8.45
C GLN A 120 -10.26 3.08 -9.00
N ASP A 121 -9.20 3.35 -9.76
CA ASP A 121 -8.36 2.33 -10.35
C ASP A 121 -7.58 1.55 -9.28
N TRP A 122 -6.97 2.28 -8.33
CA TRP A 122 -6.35 1.68 -7.16
C TRP A 122 -7.34 0.82 -6.36
N LEU A 123 -8.57 1.31 -6.14
CA LEU A 123 -9.58 0.56 -5.38
C LEU A 123 -9.89 -0.78 -6.05
N ARG A 124 -10.07 -0.81 -7.38
CA ARG A 124 -10.29 -2.05 -8.12
C ARG A 124 -9.08 -2.98 -7.99
N PHE A 125 -7.87 -2.45 -8.20
CA PHE A 125 -6.64 -3.23 -8.10
C PHE A 125 -6.45 -3.83 -6.70
N ALA A 126 -6.60 -3.03 -5.65
CA ALA A 126 -6.46 -3.48 -4.26
C ALA A 126 -7.48 -4.57 -3.89
N ASN A 127 -8.71 -4.48 -4.38
CA ASN A 127 -9.72 -5.53 -4.20
C ASN A 127 -9.36 -6.82 -4.94
N LEU A 128 -8.88 -6.72 -6.19
CA LEU A 128 -8.41 -7.89 -6.94
C LEU A 128 -7.24 -8.59 -6.23
N LEU A 129 -6.32 -7.82 -5.65
CA LEU A 129 -5.24 -8.36 -4.84
C LEU A 129 -5.79 -9.12 -3.64
N GLY A 130 -6.56 -8.44 -2.78
CA GLY A 130 -7.03 -9.00 -1.52
C GLY A 130 -8.00 -10.18 -1.67
N GLN A 131 -8.87 -10.15 -2.68
CA GLN A 131 -9.91 -11.18 -2.88
C GLN A 131 -9.45 -12.35 -3.76
N ARG A 132 -8.39 -12.21 -4.57
CA ARG A 132 -8.02 -13.21 -5.57
C ARG A 132 -6.53 -13.50 -5.66
N GLU A 133 -5.69 -12.49 -5.90
CA GLU A 133 -4.28 -12.73 -6.25
C GLU A 133 -3.44 -13.21 -5.05
N LEU A 134 -3.71 -12.71 -3.84
CA LEU A 134 -2.98 -13.15 -2.65
C LEU A 134 -3.18 -14.64 -2.36
N GLY A 135 -4.37 -15.19 -2.63
CA GLY A 135 -4.63 -16.62 -2.50
C GLY A 135 -3.83 -17.47 -3.51
N LYS A 136 -3.41 -16.90 -4.64
CA LYS A 136 -2.48 -17.58 -5.57
C LYS A 136 -1.05 -17.52 -5.04
N LEU A 137 -0.63 -16.43 -4.42
CA LEU A 137 0.68 -16.33 -3.77
C LEU A 137 0.80 -17.35 -2.62
N ASP A 138 -0.26 -17.56 -1.84
CA ASP A 138 -0.31 -18.62 -0.82
C ASP A 138 -0.09 -20.00 -1.44
N LYS A 139 -0.79 -20.32 -2.53
CA LYS A 139 -0.63 -21.59 -3.27
C LYS A 139 0.78 -21.76 -3.85
N GLY A 140 1.43 -20.66 -4.23
CA GLY A 140 2.81 -20.63 -4.68
C GLY A 140 3.85 -20.73 -3.54
N GLY A 141 3.42 -20.77 -2.28
CA GLY A 141 4.30 -20.87 -1.11
C GLY A 141 5.00 -19.56 -0.71
N ILE A 142 4.70 -18.45 -1.38
CA ILE A 142 5.40 -17.17 -1.24
C ILE A 142 5.05 -16.50 0.09
N LYS A 143 6.05 -16.11 0.89
CA LYS A 143 5.88 -15.42 2.18
C LYS A 143 5.71 -13.91 2.05
N TYR A 144 4.75 -13.47 1.23
CA TYR A 144 4.45 -12.05 0.99
C TYR A 144 4.01 -11.29 2.25
N ARG A 145 4.19 -9.97 2.29
CA ARG A 145 3.76 -9.15 3.43
C ARG A 145 2.23 -9.07 3.55
N LEU A 146 1.70 -9.42 4.71
CA LEU A 146 0.31 -9.08 5.09
C LEU A 146 0.28 -7.66 5.69
N PRO A 147 -0.53 -6.73 5.17
CA PRO A 147 -0.68 -5.41 5.75
C PRO A 147 -1.38 -5.52 7.10
N VAL A 148 -0.92 -4.73 8.07
CA VAL A 148 -1.63 -4.61 9.36
C VAL A 148 -2.92 -3.82 9.12
N PRO A 149 -4.07 -4.27 9.64
CA PRO A 149 -5.31 -3.51 9.53
C PRO A 149 -5.21 -2.15 10.23
N GLY A 150 -5.88 -1.14 9.66
CA GLY A 150 -6.16 0.09 10.37
C GLY A 150 -7.42 -0.09 11.21
N ALA A 151 -7.41 0.38 12.45
CA ALA A 151 -8.59 0.31 13.31
C ALA A 151 -8.71 1.54 14.21
N ARG A 152 -9.95 1.79 14.64
CA ARG A 152 -10.32 2.79 15.64
C ARG A 152 -11.56 2.31 16.40
N ILE A 153 -11.79 2.86 17.59
CA ILE A 153 -13.01 2.60 18.36
C ILE A 153 -13.92 3.82 18.24
N VAL A 154 -15.15 3.61 17.76
CA VAL A 154 -16.16 4.66 17.63
C VAL A 154 -17.42 4.21 18.37
N ASN A 155 -17.87 4.99 19.35
CA ASN A 155 -19.04 4.68 20.18
C ASN A 155 -18.98 3.27 20.79
N GLY A 156 -17.81 2.85 21.28
CA GLY A 156 -17.59 1.53 21.90
C GLY A 156 -17.57 0.35 20.92
N LYS A 157 -17.58 0.61 19.60
CA LYS A 157 -17.47 -0.42 18.56
C LYS A 157 -16.17 -0.32 17.81
N LEU A 158 -15.58 -1.48 17.49
CA LEU A 158 -14.39 -1.55 16.64
C LEU A 158 -14.78 -1.28 15.19
N GLU A 159 -14.15 -0.28 14.58
CA GLU A 159 -14.12 -0.11 13.12
C GLU A 159 -12.76 -0.50 12.61
N ALA A 160 -12.71 -1.36 11.59
CA ALA A 160 -11.46 -1.80 10.97
C ALA A 160 -11.51 -1.73 9.44
N ASN A 161 -10.38 -1.39 8.84
CA ASN A 161 -10.16 -1.48 7.40
C ASN A 161 -8.76 -2.03 7.09
N ILE A 162 -8.50 -2.32 5.83
CA ILE A 162 -7.22 -2.87 5.41
C ILE A 162 -6.81 -2.32 4.03
N ALA A 163 -5.50 -2.22 3.81
CA ALA A 163 -4.95 -1.68 2.56
C ALA A 163 -5.32 -2.49 1.31
N LEU A 164 -5.56 -3.80 1.47
CA LEU A 164 -5.94 -4.73 0.40
C LEU A 164 -7.29 -5.37 0.77
N PRO A 165 -8.42 -4.74 0.41
CA PRO A 165 -9.76 -5.21 0.78
C PRO A 165 -10.03 -6.63 0.28
N GLY A 166 -10.68 -7.45 1.11
CA GLY A 166 -10.89 -8.88 0.88
C GLY A 166 -10.09 -9.79 1.81
N LEU A 167 -8.97 -9.29 2.34
CA LEU A 167 -8.25 -9.96 3.42
C LEU A 167 -9.09 -10.01 4.69
N ALA A 168 -9.08 -11.17 5.37
CA ALA A 168 -9.75 -11.31 6.65
C ALA A 168 -9.00 -10.54 7.74
N ILE A 169 -9.77 -9.90 8.61
CA ILE A 169 -9.28 -9.16 9.77
C ILE A 169 -9.70 -9.96 11.01
N GLU A 170 -8.79 -10.07 11.97
CA GLU A 170 -9.07 -10.61 13.30
C GLU A 170 -8.72 -9.59 14.36
N TYR A 171 -9.47 -9.61 15.45
CA TYR A 171 -9.23 -8.81 16.64
C TYR A 171 -9.16 -9.69 17.89
N SER A 172 -8.52 -9.17 18.92
CA SER A 172 -8.38 -9.81 20.22
C SER A 172 -8.66 -8.77 21.31
N THR A 173 -9.38 -9.17 22.35
CA THR A 173 -9.69 -8.35 23.54
C THR A 173 -9.04 -8.90 24.81
N ASP A 174 -8.14 -9.87 24.71
CA ASP A 174 -7.52 -10.56 25.85
C ASP A 174 -5.97 -10.59 25.78
N GLY A 175 -5.39 -9.58 25.11
CA GLY A 175 -3.94 -9.45 24.97
C GLY A 175 -3.32 -10.41 23.94
N GLY A 176 -4.10 -10.87 22.96
CA GLY A 176 -3.63 -11.66 21.81
C GLY A 176 -3.74 -13.17 22.01
N LYS A 177 -4.49 -13.63 23.02
CA LYS A 177 -4.64 -15.05 23.34
C LYS A 177 -5.74 -15.69 22.52
N GLN A 178 -6.87 -15.01 22.35
CA GLN A 178 -8.00 -15.46 21.51
C GLN A 178 -8.28 -14.44 20.41
N TRP A 179 -8.44 -14.95 19.19
CA TRP A 179 -8.66 -14.14 18.01
C TRP A 179 -10.04 -14.41 17.43
N GLN A 180 -10.78 -13.34 17.19
CA GLN A 180 -12.13 -13.37 16.64
C GLN A 180 -12.13 -12.68 15.28
N ARG A 181 -12.88 -13.22 14.32
CA ARG A 181 -13.01 -12.63 12.99
C ARG A 181 -13.83 -11.34 13.07
N TYR A 182 -13.31 -10.27 12.49
CA TYR A 182 -14.02 -9.01 12.33
C TYR A 182 -15.04 -9.12 11.20
N ASP A 183 -16.26 -8.64 11.46
CA ASP A 183 -17.33 -8.48 10.48
C ASP A 183 -17.78 -7.01 10.46
N ASP A 184 -17.63 -6.35 9.32
CA ASP A 184 -17.99 -4.94 9.18
C ASP A 184 -19.50 -4.69 9.27
N SER A 185 -20.32 -5.70 8.93
CA SER A 185 -21.78 -5.62 9.04
C SER A 185 -22.27 -5.79 10.47
N ALA A 186 -21.46 -6.42 11.33
CA ALA A 186 -21.75 -6.69 12.73
C ALA A 186 -20.58 -6.26 13.63
N LYS A 187 -20.21 -4.97 13.57
CA LYS A 187 -19.07 -4.39 14.29
C LYS A 187 -19.10 -4.76 15.79
N PRO A 188 -18.04 -5.37 16.33
CA PRO A 188 -18.05 -5.87 17.70
C PRO A 188 -17.95 -4.72 18.70
N ALA A 189 -18.73 -4.81 19.78
CA ALA A 189 -18.57 -3.95 20.94
C ALA A 189 -17.32 -4.38 21.70
N VAL A 190 -16.44 -3.42 21.99
CA VAL A 190 -15.13 -3.67 22.61
C VAL A 190 -14.88 -2.66 23.71
N ALA A 191 -14.18 -3.09 24.76
CA ALA A 191 -13.74 -2.25 25.86
C ALA A 191 -12.32 -2.62 26.26
N GLY A 192 -11.53 -1.63 26.69
CA GLY A 192 -10.14 -1.83 27.08
C GLY A 192 -9.20 -2.05 25.90
N GLU A 193 -8.14 -2.82 26.12
CA GLU A 193 -7.11 -3.08 25.12
C GLU A 193 -7.62 -4.01 24.02
N VAL A 194 -7.53 -3.55 22.77
CA VAL A 194 -7.86 -4.34 21.59
C VAL A 194 -6.61 -4.46 20.74
N GLN A 195 -6.33 -5.67 20.25
CA GLN A 195 -5.28 -5.91 19.26
C GLN A 195 -5.91 -6.34 17.94
N ILE A 196 -5.26 -6.01 16.83
CA ILE A 196 -5.75 -6.32 15.49
C ILE A 196 -4.67 -6.90 14.59
N ARG A 197 -5.04 -7.85 13.74
CA ARG A 197 -4.17 -8.45 12.72
C ARG A 197 -4.95 -8.86 11.48
N ALA A 198 -4.25 -9.00 10.36
CA ALA A 198 -4.80 -9.59 9.14
C ALA A 198 -4.46 -11.07 9.05
N VAL A 199 -5.25 -11.82 8.30
CA VAL A 199 -5.06 -13.25 8.03
C VAL A 199 -4.89 -13.48 6.53
N SER A 200 -3.97 -14.36 6.13
CA SER A 200 -3.86 -14.80 4.74
C SER A 200 -5.14 -15.50 4.26
N PRO A 201 -5.46 -15.46 2.95
CA PRO A 201 -6.60 -16.18 2.37
C PRO A 201 -6.66 -17.67 2.73
N ASP A 202 -5.52 -18.34 2.90
CA ASP A 202 -5.45 -19.75 3.30
C ASP A 202 -5.60 -20.00 4.83
N GLY A 203 -5.68 -18.95 5.65
CA GLY A 203 -5.85 -19.03 7.10
C GLY A 203 -4.58 -19.38 7.89
N LYS A 204 -3.42 -19.52 7.24
CA LYS A 204 -2.20 -20.08 7.88
C LYS A 204 -1.21 -19.03 8.35
N ARG A 205 -1.33 -17.79 7.89
CA ARG A 205 -0.37 -16.72 8.16
C ARG A 205 -1.09 -15.49 8.64
N PHE A 206 -0.39 -14.70 9.45
CA PHE A 206 -0.93 -13.51 10.07
C PHE A 206 0.00 -12.32 9.82
N SER A 207 -0.56 -11.12 9.74
CA SER A 207 0.25 -9.92 9.94
C SER A 207 0.75 -9.90 11.39
N ARG A 208 1.70 -9.01 11.68
CA ARG A 208 1.93 -8.65 13.09
C ARG A 208 0.63 -8.11 13.71
N ALA A 209 0.46 -8.36 15.00
CA ALA A 209 -0.58 -7.74 15.79
C ALA A 209 -0.16 -6.34 16.21
N GLU A 210 -1.08 -5.37 16.16
CA GLU A 210 -0.88 -4.04 16.73
C GLU A 210 -2.04 -3.70 17.68
N PRO A 211 -1.78 -2.98 18.78
CA PRO A 211 -2.85 -2.46 19.63
C PRO A 211 -3.62 -1.36 18.88
N VAL A 212 -4.93 -1.31 19.09
CA VAL A 212 -5.80 -0.27 18.57
C VAL A 212 -5.69 0.95 19.48
N GLN A 213 -5.34 2.10 18.90
CA GLN A 213 -5.37 3.37 19.64
C GLN A 213 -6.83 3.80 19.79
N ALA A 214 -7.25 4.04 21.03
CA ALA A 214 -8.55 4.61 21.37
C ALA A 214 -8.63 6.09 20.96
#